data_AF-A0A1H8J747-F1
#
_entry.id   AF-A0A1H8J747-F1
#
_cell.length_a   1.000
_cell.length_b   1.000
_cell.length_c   1.000
_cell.angle_alpha   90.00
_cell.angle_beta   90.00
_cell.angle_gamma   90.00
#
_symmetry.space_group_name_H-M   'P 1'
#
loop_
_entity.id
_entity.type
_entity.pdbx_description
1 polymer ?
#
loop_
_entity_poly.entity_id
_entity_poly.type
_entity_poly.pdbx_seq_one_letter_code
_entity_poly.pdbx_strand_id
1 'polypeptide(L)'
;MKNTSLLRIIAVSIIFSGCASGYKTLMPEQMSYLSGGAKDGISIDYKYGVLDKKYAKKEAKNFVKLVSVKLINQTDKDLVFGQNIKLRYSGGSEATLMNMDEVYRSLRQHPATYLWYLALTPLNLYVNKSESNSSGYSQSKTSTTPIGLILGPGIAGGNMIAASNANKKFRADLEMYNLIGRSIKKGETVYGLVGIRSGTYEALNATINP
;
A
#
# COMPACT_ATOMS: atom_id res chain seq x y z
N MET A 1 26.26 -2.08 -32.21
CA MET A 1 26.34 -2.93 -30.99
C MET A 1 26.45 -2.11 -29.68
N LYS A 2 25.70 -1.00 -29.51
CA LYS A 2 25.73 -0.19 -28.26
C LYS A 2 24.46 -0.30 -27.39
N ASN A 3 23.38 -0.89 -27.90
CA ASN A 3 22.06 -0.88 -27.22
C ASN A 3 21.81 -2.12 -26.34
N THR A 4 22.62 -3.17 -26.42
CA THR A 4 22.46 -4.40 -25.63
C THR A 4 22.84 -4.22 -24.15
N SER A 5 23.76 -3.30 -23.84
CA SER A 5 24.14 -2.95 -22.46
C SER A 5 22.98 -2.25 -21.73
N LEU A 6 22.32 -1.30 -22.39
CA LEU A 6 21.20 -0.54 -21.83
C LEU A 6 19.99 -1.43 -21.53
N LEU A 7 19.68 -2.38 -22.43
CA LEU A 7 18.57 -3.33 -22.25
C LEU A 7 18.75 -4.22 -21.01
N ARG A 8 20.00 -4.63 -20.72
CA ARG A 8 20.33 -5.44 -19.53
C ARG A 8 20.14 -4.65 -18.23
N ILE A 9 20.54 -3.38 -18.22
CA ILE A 9 20.37 -2.50 -17.04
C ILE A 9 18.88 -2.26 -16.76
N ILE A 10 18.08 -2.06 -17.81
CA ILE A 10 16.62 -1.90 -17.69
C ILE A 10 15.97 -3.18 -17.14
N ALA A 11 16.34 -4.35 -17.68
CA ALA A 11 15.83 -5.64 -17.20
C ALA A 11 16.13 -5.88 -15.72
N VAL A 12 17.35 -5.58 -15.27
CA VAL A 12 17.76 -5.72 -13.87
C VAL A 12 16.98 -4.75 -12.96
N SER A 13 16.77 -3.51 -13.41
CA SER A 13 16.02 -2.49 -12.66
C SER A 13 14.54 -2.85 -12.46
N ILE A 14 13.92 -3.50 -13.46
CA ILE A 14 12.53 -3.98 -13.38
C ILE A 14 12.40 -5.09 -12.33
N ILE A 15 13.38 -5.99 -12.24
CA ILE A 15 13.39 -7.10 -11.26
C ILE A 15 13.50 -6.56 -9.82
N PHE A 16 14.35 -5.57 -9.56
CA PHE A 16 14.56 -5.04 -8.21
C PHE A 16 13.46 -4.10 -7.71
N SER A 17 12.75 -3.41 -8.61
CA SER A 17 11.61 -2.55 -8.22
C SER A 17 10.32 -3.34 -7.90
N GLY A 18 10.31 -4.64 -8.23
CA GLY A 18 9.17 -5.51 -8.10
C GLY A 18 8.90 -6.02 -6.68
N CYS A 19 9.84 -6.02 -5.74
CA CYS A 19 9.70 -6.69 -4.44
C CYS A 19 8.51 -6.24 -3.58
N ALA A 20 8.00 -7.13 -2.74
CA ALA A 20 6.95 -6.85 -1.76
C ALA A 20 7.39 -5.77 -0.78
N SER A 21 6.44 -4.90 -0.43
CA SER A 21 6.65 -3.90 0.61
C SER A 21 6.11 -4.42 1.93
N GLY A 22 6.80 -4.14 3.02
CA GLY A 22 6.19 -4.22 4.35
C GLY A 22 5.03 -3.23 4.49
N TYR A 23 4.18 -3.49 5.48
CA TYR A 23 3.12 -2.58 5.92
C TYR A 23 3.45 -2.05 7.32
N LYS A 24 3.31 -0.74 7.50
CA LYS A 24 3.45 -0.06 8.80
C LYS A 24 2.06 0.08 9.39
N THR A 25 1.86 -0.46 10.58
CA THR A 25 0.59 -0.33 11.31
C THR A 25 0.29 1.14 11.57
N LEU A 26 -0.98 1.50 11.35
CA LEU A 26 -1.51 2.82 11.58
C LEU A 26 -1.98 2.93 13.03
N MET A 27 -1.71 4.07 13.64
CA MET A 27 -2.16 4.39 14.99
C MET A 27 -2.77 5.79 14.95
N PRO A 28 -4.05 5.92 14.54
CA PRO A 28 -4.72 7.22 14.39
C PRO A 28 -4.53 8.15 15.59
N GLU A 29 -4.68 7.61 16.80
CA GLU A 29 -4.54 8.33 18.07
C GLU A 29 -3.17 8.98 18.29
N GLN A 30 -2.13 8.45 17.64
CA GLN A 30 -0.75 8.96 17.76
C GLN A 30 -0.33 9.85 16.58
N MET A 31 -1.24 10.11 15.62
CA MET A 31 -0.92 10.93 14.46
C MET A 31 -0.97 12.42 14.79
N SER A 32 -0.04 13.18 14.22
CA SER A 32 -0.15 14.65 14.17
C SER A 32 -1.12 15.04 13.05
N TYR A 33 -2.22 15.69 13.44
CA TYR A 33 -3.23 16.26 12.56
C TYR A 33 -3.00 17.77 12.43
N LEU A 34 -2.85 18.25 11.19
CA LEU A 34 -2.59 19.66 10.89
C LEU A 34 -3.74 20.33 10.12
N SER A 35 -4.70 19.54 9.65
CA SER A 35 -5.82 19.99 8.84
C SER A 35 -7.11 19.67 9.58
N GLY A 36 -7.96 20.66 9.75
CA GLY A 36 -9.20 20.50 10.48
C GLY A 36 -10.09 21.72 10.43
N GLY A 37 -11.27 21.57 11.01
CA GLY A 37 -12.29 22.60 11.10
C GLY A 37 -13.44 22.16 12.00
N ALA A 38 -14.23 23.12 12.46
CA ALA A 38 -15.41 22.88 13.28
C ALA A 38 -16.63 23.52 12.63
N LYS A 39 -17.71 22.75 12.49
CA LYS A 39 -18.97 23.23 11.95
C LYS A 39 -20.13 22.44 12.53
N ASP A 40 -21.24 23.11 12.81
CA ASP A 40 -22.50 22.48 13.24
C ASP A 40 -22.34 21.57 14.48
N GLY A 41 -21.44 21.92 15.41
CA GLY A 41 -21.16 21.13 16.61
C GLY A 41 -20.32 19.87 16.38
N ILE A 42 -19.68 19.72 15.22
CA ILE A 42 -18.70 18.66 14.95
C ILE A 42 -17.35 19.30 14.60
N SER A 43 -16.31 18.87 15.31
CA SER A 43 -14.92 19.18 14.94
C SER A 43 -14.30 17.97 14.23
N ILE A 44 -13.62 18.23 13.13
CA ILE A 44 -12.85 17.22 12.39
C ILE A 44 -11.40 17.68 12.27
N ASP A 45 -10.47 16.78 12.59
CA ASP A 45 -9.08 16.86 12.17
C ASP A 45 -8.77 15.64 11.29
N TYR A 46 -8.01 15.81 10.21
CA TYR A 46 -7.72 14.74 9.27
C TYR A 46 -6.29 14.75 8.75
N LYS A 47 -5.86 13.58 8.28
CA LYS A 47 -4.54 13.36 7.69
C LYS A 47 -4.63 12.44 6.49
N TYR A 48 -4.16 12.96 5.37
CA TYR A 48 -3.92 12.20 4.15
C TYR A 48 -2.53 11.57 4.13
N GLY A 49 -2.31 10.64 3.20
CA GLY A 49 -0.98 10.06 2.95
C GLY A 49 -0.48 9.25 4.14
N VAL A 50 -1.39 8.55 4.83
CA VAL A 50 -1.06 7.72 6.00
C VAL A 50 -0.41 6.40 5.60
N LEU A 51 -0.56 6.00 4.33
CA LEU A 51 0.02 4.79 3.77
C LEU A 51 1.38 5.08 3.13
N ASP A 52 2.26 4.07 3.16
CA ASP A 52 3.62 4.15 2.62
C ASP A 52 3.84 3.23 1.41
N LYS A 53 4.88 3.52 0.63
CA LYS A 53 5.46 2.64 -0.40
C LYS A 53 4.40 2.12 -1.39
N LYS A 54 4.20 0.78 -1.47
CA LYS A 54 3.28 0.16 -2.44
C LYS A 54 1.82 0.46 -2.16
N TYR A 55 1.43 0.68 -0.91
CA TYR A 55 0.07 1.04 -0.54
C TYR A 55 -0.25 2.47 -0.97
N ALA A 56 0.67 3.42 -0.72
CA ALA A 56 0.57 4.80 -1.23
C ALA A 56 0.47 4.86 -2.78
N LYS A 57 1.28 4.06 -3.48
CA LYS A 57 1.20 3.96 -4.95
C LYS A 57 -0.17 3.47 -5.42
N LYS A 58 -0.82 2.59 -4.65
CA LYS A 58 -2.16 2.08 -4.94
C LYS A 58 -3.27 3.07 -4.66
N GLU A 59 -3.07 4.00 -3.72
CA GLU A 59 -4.00 5.11 -3.53
C GLU A 59 -4.10 5.96 -4.80
N ALA A 60 -2.95 6.35 -5.34
CA ALA A 60 -2.88 7.10 -6.60
C ALA A 60 -3.41 6.29 -7.79
N LYS A 61 -2.99 5.02 -7.93
CA LYS A 61 -3.38 4.17 -9.07
C LYS A 61 -4.88 3.88 -9.13
N ASN A 62 -5.55 3.75 -7.98
CA ASN A 62 -6.94 3.30 -7.92
C ASN A 62 -7.92 4.42 -7.55
N PHE A 63 -7.47 5.67 -7.46
CA PHE A 63 -8.31 6.82 -7.06
C PHE A 63 -9.01 6.58 -5.72
N VAL A 64 -8.25 6.08 -4.74
CA VAL A 64 -8.72 5.86 -3.37
C VAL A 64 -7.77 6.55 -2.42
N LYS A 65 -8.29 7.28 -1.43
CA LYS A 65 -7.51 7.78 -0.31
C LYS A 65 -7.99 7.12 0.97
N LEU A 66 -7.05 6.58 1.73
CA LEU A 66 -7.25 6.23 3.13
C LEU A 66 -6.85 7.45 3.96
N VAL A 67 -7.80 7.93 4.75
CA VAL A 67 -7.66 9.15 5.54
C VAL A 67 -7.75 8.76 7.00
N SER A 68 -6.79 9.20 7.81
CA SER A 68 -6.97 9.14 9.25
C SER A 68 -7.76 10.35 9.71
N VAL A 69 -8.75 10.12 10.55
CA VAL A 69 -9.71 11.13 10.98
C VAL A 69 -9.81 11.09 12.50
N LYS A 70 -9.77 12.27 13.11
CA LYS A 70 -10.16 12.54 14.48
C LYS A 70 -11.44 13.37 14.44
N LEU A 71 -12.47 12.92 15.14
CA LEU A 71 -13.76 13.59 15.22
C LEU A 71 -14.13 13.86 16.67
N ILE A 72 -14.71 15.03 16.92
CA ILE A 72 -15.22 15.43 18.23
C ILE A 72 -16.69 15.78 18.05
N ASN A 73 -17.56 15.04 18.74
CA ASN A 73 -18.99 15.36 18.81
C ASN A 73 -19.24 16.35 19.95
N GLN A 74 -19.52 17.61 19.61
CA GLN A 74 -19.83 18.67 20.58
C GLN A 74 -21.33 18.97 20.64
N THR A 75 -22.17 18.11 20.03
CA THR A 75 -23.63 18.24 20.10
C THR A 75 -24.19 17.62 21.39
N ASP A 76 -25.49 17.80 21.60
CA ASP A 76 -26.26 17.25 22.72
C ASP A 76 -26.77 15.81 22.46
N LYS A 77 -26.54 15.26 21.27
CA LYS A 77 -27.02 13.94 20.85
C LYS A 77 -25.90 13.04 20.35
N ASP A 78 -26.15 11.74 20.38
CA ASP A 78 -25.27 10.74 19.77
C ASP A 78 -25.41 10.80 18.24
N LEU A 79 -24.30 10.62 17.53
CA LEU A 79 -24.25 10.73 16.08
C LEU A 79 -23.56 9.51 15.47
N VAL A 80 -24.08 9.01 14.36
CA VAL A 80 -23.49 7.87 13.65
C VAL A 80 -22.71 8.37 12.43
N PHE A 81 -21.43 8.03 12.35
CA PHE A 81 -20.58 8.42 11.22
C PHE A 81 -20.95 7.65 9.94
N GLY A 82 -21.11 8.37 8.83
CA GLY A 82 -21.60 7.85 7.56
C GLY A 82 -23.12 7.89 7.41
N GLN A 83 -23.86 8.12 8.49
CA GLN A 83 -25.31 8.34 8.48
C GLN A 83 -25.62 9.81 8.80
N ASN A 84 -25.50 10.20 10.08
CA ASN A 84 -25.74 11.58 10.53
C ASN A 84 -24.57 12.50 10.19
N ILE A 85 -23.33 12.00 10.33
CA ILE A 85 -22.12 12.76 9.99
C ILE A 85 -21.66 12.37 8.58
N LYS A 86 -21.53 13.37 7.71
CA LYS A 86 -21.00 13.22 6.35
C LYS A 86 -19.70 14.02 6.20
N LEU A 87 -18.81 13.51 5.35
CA LEU A 87 -17.62 14.24 4.91
C LEU A 87 -17.92 14.98 3.61
N ARG A 88 -17.51 16.24 3.53
CA ARG A 88 -17.63 17.05 2.32
C ARG A 88 -16.29 17.67 1.98
N TYR A 89 -16.01 17.81 0.69
CA TYR A 89 -14.89 18.62 0.24
C TYR A 89 -15.19 20.10 0.46
N SER A 90 -14.15 20.91 0.59
CA SER A 90 -14.30 22.35 0.78
C SER A 90 -14.98 23.05 -0.41
N GLY A 91 -14.96 22.42 -1.59
CA GLY A 91 -15.74 22.86 -2.76
C GLY A 91 -17.25 22.56 -2.69
N GLY A 92 -17.72 21.94 -1.60
CA GLY A 92 -19.14 21.70 -1.32
C GLY A 92 -19.67 20.33 -1.75
N SER A 93 -18.96 19.55 -2.57
CA SER A 93 -19.37 18.18 -2.92
C SER A 93 -19.21 17.21 -1.74
N GLU A 94 -20.08 16.21 -1.63
CA GLU A 94 -19.96 15.14 -0.63
C GLU A 94 -18.81 14.19 -1.02
N ALA A 95 -17.98 13.82 -0.04
CA ALA A 95 -16.93 12.84 -0.26
C ALA A 95 -17.56 11.44 -0.31
N THR A 96 -17.33 10.73 -1.43
CA THR A 96 -17.83 9.37 -1.59
C THR A 96 -17.07 8.41 -0.66
N LEU A 97 -17.71 8.06 0.46
CA LEU A 97 -17.19 7.10 1.42
C LEU A 97 -17.15 5.70 0.80
N MET A 98 -16.11 4.95 1.14
CA MET A 98 -15.91 3.58 0.70
C MET A 98 -15.94 2.61 1.87
N ASN A 99 -16.60 1.47 1.65
CA ASN A 99 -16.63 0.34 2.57
C ASN A 99 -15.19 -0.17 2.80
N MET A 100 -14.84 -0.56 4.03
CA MET A 100 -13.46 -0.98 4.33
C MET A 100 -13.00 -2.21 3.55
N ASP A 101 -13.90 -3.13 3.19
CA ASP A 101 -13.57 -4.25 2.30
C ASP A 101 -13.21 -3.81 0.87
N GLU A 102 -13.84 -2.75 0.35
CA GLU A 102 -13.52 -2.20 -0.97
C GLU A 102 -12.19 -1.44 -0.95
N VAL A 103 -11.93 -0.71 0.13
CA VAL A 103 -10.64 -0.06 0.39
C VAL A 103 -9.54 -1.12 0.43
N TYR A 104 -9.74 -2.20 1.20
CA TYR A 104 -8.80 -3.31 1.27
C TYR A 104 -8.54 -3.94 -0.10
N ARG A 105 -9.60 -4.29 -0.85
CA ARG A 105 -9.47 -4.87 -2.20
C ARG A 105 -8.72 -3.97 -3.17
N SER A 106 -8.94 -2.66 -3.10
CA SER A 106 -8.28 -1.66 -3.94
C SER A 106 -6.79 -1.51 -3.58
N LEU A 107 -6.49 -1.41 -2.28
CA LEU A 107 -5.19 -0.98 -1.77
C LEU A 107 -4.24 -2.12 -1.35
N ARG A 108 -4.71 -3.37 -1.20
CA ARG A 108 -3.85 -4.52 -0.85
C ARG A 108 -2.80 -4.83 -1.91
N GLN A 109 -1.63 -5.33 -1.54
CA GLN A 109 -0.68 -5.91 -2.51
C GLN A 109 -1.26 -7.19 -3.14
N HIS A 110 -0.89 -7.53 -4.37
CA HIS A 110 -1.32 -8.78 -5.03
C HIS A 110 -0.20 -9.82 -4.93
N PRO A 111 -0.27 -10.82 -4.04
CA PRO A 111 0.83 -11.78 -3.88
C PRO A 111 1.08 -12.59 -5.17
N ALA A 112 0.03 -12.95 -5.90
CA ALA A 112 0.14 -13.73 -7.12
C ALA A 112 0.98 -13.08 -8.22
N THR A 113 1.14 -11.75 -8.23
CA THR A 113 2.02 -11.09 -9.21
C THR A 113 3.50 -11.46 -9.03
N TYR A 114 3.89 -12.00 -7.88
CA TYR A 114 5.26 -12.48 -7.65
C TYR A 114 5.53 -13.85 -8.25
N LEU A 115 4.51 -14.58 -8.71
CA LEU A 115 4.70 -15.83 -9.46
C LEU A 115 5.43 -15.60 -10.79
N TRP A 116 5.45 -14.37 -11.31
CA TRP A 116 6.27 -14.04 -12.48
C TRP A 116 7.78 -14.25 -12.25
N TYR A 117 8.25 -14.25 -11.00
CA TYR A 117 9.64 -14.63 -10.70
C TYR A 117 9.94 -16.11 -10.99
N LEU A 118 8.92 -16.97 -11.13
CA LEU A 118 9.12 -18.34 -11.61
C LEU A 118 9.65 -18.39 -13.05
N ALA A 119 9.53 -17.32 -13.83
CA ALA A 119 10.20 -17.22 -15.13
C ALA A 119 11.74 -17.19 -15.02
N LEU A 120 12.30 -17.00 -13.83
CA LEU A 120 13.73 -17.12 -13.53
C LEU A 120 14.18 -18.58 -13.28
N THR A 121 13.24 -19.53 -13.22
CA THR A 121 13.51 -20.95 -12.97
C THR A 121 14.48 -21.61 -13.98
N PRO A 122 14.39 -21.36 -15.30
CA PRO A 122 15.30 -21.97 -16.26
C PRO A 122 16.69 -21.30 -16.33
N LEU A 123 17.03 -20.38 -15.41
CA LEU A 123 18.33 -19.71 -15.43
C LEU A 123 19.48 -20.64 -15.02
N ASN A 124 20.55 -20.60 -15.82
CA ASN A 124 21.80 -21.31 -15.57
C ASN A 124 22.94 -20.30 -15.41
N LEU A 125 23.86 -20.57 -14.49
CA LEU A 125 25.12 -19.86 -14.33
C LEU A 125 26.21 -20.61 -15.11
N TYR A 126 26.86 -19.91 -16.03
CA TYR A 126 27.98 -20.44 -16.81
C TYR A 126 29.29 -19.83 -16.30
N VAL A 127 30.22 -20.67 -15.87
CA VAL A 127 31.55 -20.26 -15.40
C VAL A 127 32.60 -20.82 -16.35
N ASN A 128 33.31 -19.93 -17.05
CA ASN A 128 34.42 -20.31 -17.92
C ASN A 128 35.71 -20.30 -17.10
N LYS A 129 36.41 -21.43 -17.07
CA LYS A 129 37.75 -21.56 -16.49
C LYS A 129 38.73 -21.82 -17.61
N SER A 130 39.77 -20.98 -17.69
CA SER A 130 40.90 -21.18 -18.59
C SER A 130 41.96 -22.01 -17.87
N GLU A 131 42.13 -23.25 -18.29
CA GLU A 131 43.23 -24.12 -17.84
C GLU A 131 44.34 -24.07 -18.91
N SER A 132 45.56 -23.73 -18.50
CA SER A 132 46.73 -23.80 -19.37
C SER A 132 47.42 -25.14 -19.18
N ASN A 133 47.55 -25.89 -20.26
CA ASN A 133 48.22 -27.18 -20.24
C ASN A 133 49.75 -26.95 -20.33
N SER A 134 50.56 -27.90 -19.86
CA SER A 134 52.04 -27.85 -19.89
C SER A 134 52.65 -27.72 -21.31
N SER A 135 51.83 -27.78 -22.36
CA SER A 135 52.19 -27.59 -23.77
C SER A 135 51.83 -26.19 -24.34
N GLY A 136 51.41 -25.23 -23.51
CA GLY A 136 51.14 -23.84 -23.92
C GLY A 136 49.77 -23.60 -24.57
N TYR A 137 48.93 -24.63 -24.71
CA TYR A 137 47.56 -24.51 -25.19
C TYR A 137 46.59 -24.23 -24.03
N SER A 138 45.78 -23.18 -24.17
CA SER A 138 44.70 -22.87 -23.23
C SER A 138 43.42 -23.61 -23.63
N GLN A 139 42.91 -24.49 -22.75
CA GLN A 139 41.57 -25.06 -22.89
C GLN A 139 40.59 -24.26 -22.03
N SER A 140 39.48 -23.83 -22.65
CA SER A 140 38.36 -23.26 -21.92
C SER A 140 37.41 -24.38 -21.51
N LYS A 141 37.30 -24.64 -20.21
CA LYS A 141 36.24 -25.51 -19.65
C LYS A 141 35.09 -24.63 -19.16
N THR A 142 33.89 -24.90 -19.64
CA THR A 142 32.66 -24.25 -19.18
C THR A 142 31.94 -25.16 -18.19
N SER A 143 31.68 -24.66 -16.97
CA SER A 143 30.83 -25.32 -15.99
C SER A 143 29.45 -24.64 -15.96
N THR A 144 28.38 -25.43 -15.82
CA THR A 144 26.99 -24.97 -15.81
C THR A 144 26.33 -25.34 -14.48
N THR A 145 25.72 -24.37 -13.79
CA THR A 145 24.98 -24.59 -12.54
C THR A 145 23.56 -24.02 -12.65
N PRO A 146 22.50 -24.83 -12.46
CA PRO A 146 21.11 -24.39 -12.61
C PRO A 146 20.62 -23.60 -11.38
N ILE A 147 21.08 -22.36 -11.24
CA ILE A 147 20.73 -21.49 -10.10
C ILE A 147 19.26 -21.07 -10.09
N GLY A 148 18.59 -21.10 -11.24
CA GLY A 148 17.21 -20.66 -11.41
C GLY A 148 16.20 -21.46 -10.58
N LEU A 149 16.44 -22.76 -10.38
CA LEU A 149 15.57 -23.66 -9.63
C LEU A 149 15.35 -23.21 -8.17
N ILE A 150 16.33 -22.52 -7.59
CA ILE A 150 16.24 -21.95 -6.25
C ILE A 150 15.84 -20.48 -6.33
N LEU A 151 16.43 -19.73 -7.27
CA LEU A 151 16.25 -18.28 -7.38
C LEU A 151 14.79 -17.90 -7.68
N GLY A 152 14.18 -18.50 -8.71
CA GLY A 152 12.82 -18.17 -9.13
C GLY A 152 11.78 -18.46 -8.04
N PRO A 153 11.65 -19.72 -7.59
CA PRO A 153 10.74 -20.09 -6.51
C PRO A 153 11.03 -19.38 -5.18
N GLY A 154 12.30 -19.21 -4.82
CA GLY A 154 12.70 -18.55 -3.58
C GLY A 154 12.26 -17.08 -3.53
N ILE A 155 12.51 -16.32 -4.61
CA ILE A 155 12.05 -14.93 -4.71
C ILE A 155 10.52 -14.87 -4.76
N ALA A 156 9.86 -15.72 -5.57
CA ALA A 156 8.40 -15.74 -5.67
C ALA A 156 7.75 -16.00 -4.30
N GLY A 157 8.14 -17.08 -3.63
CA GLY A 157 7.62 -17.48 -2.33
C GLY A 157 7.89 -16.43 -1.25
N GLY A 158 9.11 -15.91 -1.16
CA GLY A 158 9.47 -14.88 -0.18
C GLY A 158 8.63 -13.62 -0.31
N ASN A 159 8.43 -13.12 -1.53
CA ASN A 159 7.61 -11.95 -1.78
C ASN A 159 6.11 -12.21 -1.54
N MET A 160 5.61 -13.40 -1.88
CA MET A 160 4.22 -13.79 -1.60
C MET A 160 3.92 -13.80 -0.11
N ILE A 161 4.81 -14.39 0.71
CA ILE A 161 4.67 -14.43 2.16
C ILE A 161 4.71 -13.02 2.74
N ALA A 162 5.71 -12.22 2.35
CA ALA A 162 5.87 -10.84 2.84
C ALA A 162 4.63 -9.98 2.53
N ALA A 163 4.14 -10.02 1.28
CA ALA A 163 2.96 -9.27 0.88
C ALA A 163 1.67 -9.79 1.55
N SER A 164 1.53 -11.10 1.73
CA SER A 164 0.37 -11.68 2.41
C SER A 164 0.32 -11.26 3.88
N ASN A 165 1.45 -11.28 4.58
CA ASN A 165 1.54 -10.82 5.97
C ASN A 165 1.29 -9.31 6.08
N ALA A 166 1.86 -8.52 5.18
CA ALA A 166 1.60 -7.07 5.12
C ALA A 166 0.11 -6.77 4.89
N ASN A 167 -0.55 -7.50 4.00
CA ASN A 167 -1.98 -7.36 3.74
C ASN A 167 -2.85 -7.76 4.93
N LYS A 168 -2.47 -8.79 5.70
CA LYS A 168 -3.19 -9.17 6.92
C LYS A 168 -3.18 -8.04 7.94
N LYS A 169 -2.01 -7.43 8.18
CA LYS A 169 -1.88 -6.27 9.07
C LYS A 169 -2.71 -5.07 8.57
N PHE A 170 -2.64 -4.79 7.27
CA PHE A 170 -3.45 -3.73 6.67
C PHE A 170 -4.95 -3.96 6.85
N ARG A 171 -5.42 -5.18 6.65
CA ARG A 171 -6.82 -5.55 6.87
C ARG A 171 -7.23 -5.36 8.33
N ALA A 172 -6.38 -5.80 9.27
CA ALA A 172 -6.63 -5.64 10.69
C ALA A 172 -6.79 -4.17 11.08
N ASP A 173 -5.94 -3.27 10.57
CA ASP A 173 -6.06 -1.83 10.86
C ASP A 173 -7.35 -1.24 10.28
N LEU A 174 -7.74 -1.63 9.06
CA LEU A 174 -8.99 -1.17 8.45
C LEU A 174 -10.22 -1.63 9.23
N GLU A 175 -10.22 -2.85 9.76
CA GLU A 175 -11.29 -3.39 10.59
C GLU A 175 -11.32 -2.74 11.98
N MET A 176 -10.16 -2.62 12.63
CA MET A 176 -10.02 -2.07 13.98
C MET A 176 -10.39 -0.59 14.05
N TYR A 177 -9.99 0.20 13.05
CA TYR A 177 -10.14 1.65 13.07
C TYR A 177 -11.26 2.16 12.15
N ASN A 178 -12.16 1.29 11.68
CA ASN A 178 -13.28 1.70 10.83
C ASN A 178 -14.20 2.69 11.56
N LEU A 179 -14.36 3.90 11.02
CA LEU A 179 -15.34 4.87 11.54
C LEU A 179 -16.73 4.72 10.92
N ILE A 180 -16.86 4.06 9.76
CA ILE A 180 -18.16 3.95 9.08
C ILE A 180 -19.12 3.12 9.92
N GLY A 181 -20.25 3.71 10.29
CA GLY A 181 -21.28 3.11 11.15
C GLY A 181 -20.98 3.19 12.64
N ARG A 182 -19.86 3.80 13.05
CA ARG A 182 -19.55 3.99 14.47
C ARG A 182 -20.46 5.07 15.06
N SER A 183 -21.09 4.74 16.20
CA SER A 183 -21.78 5.72 17.04
C SER A 183 -20.76 6.53 17.84
N ILE A 184 -20.89 7.84 17.82
CA ILE A 184 -20.05 8.83 18.50
C ILE A 184 -20.93 9.53 19.52
N LYS A 185 -20.70 9.24 20.79
CA LYS A 185 -21.51 9.78 21.89
C LYS A 185 -21.34 11.29 22.01
N LYS A 186 -22.32 11.96 22.62
CA LYS A 186 -22.19 13.38 22.96
C LYS A 186 -20.90 13.64 23.77
N GLY A 187 -20.12 14.64 23.36
CA GLY A 187 -18.82 14.99 23.95
C GLY A 187 -17.66 14.04 23.60
N GLU A 188 -17.89 12.94 22.88
CA GLU A 188 -16.86 11.95 22.60
C GLU A 188 -15.88 12.44 21.52
N THR A 189 -14.60 12.17 21.74
CA THR A 189 -13.57 12.24 20.71
C THR A 189 -13.23 10.84 20.22
N VAL A 190 -13.33 10.61 18.92
CA VAL A 190 -12.98 9.33 18.29
C VAL A 190 -11.89 9.52 17.25
N TYR A 191 -11.08 8.49 17.10
CA TYR A 191 -10.03 8.39 16.08
C TYR A 191 -10.29 7.17 15.22
N GLY A 192 -9.96 7.27 13.94
CA GLY A 192 -10.01 6.11 13.07
C GLY A 192 -9.62 6.41 11.63
N LEU A 193 -10.09 5.54 10.75
CA LEU A 193 -9.78 5.48 9.34
C LEU A 193 -11.07 5.57 8.51
N VAL A 194 -10.98 6.30 7.41
CA VAL A 194 -12.06 6.45 6.43
C VAL A 194 -11.46 6.29 5.03
N GLY A 195 -12.06 5.42 4.23
CA GLY A 195 -11.75 5.34 2.80
C GLY A 195 -12.63 6.30 2.02
N ILE A 196 -12.04 7.07 1.11
CA ILE A 196 -12.77 7.94 0.18
C ILE A 196 -12.35 7.66 -1.26
N ARG A 197 -13.30 7.75 -2.18
CA ARG A 197 -13.01 7.71 -3.62
C ARG A 197 -12.56 9.11 -4.05
N SER A 198 -11.26 9.26 -4.32
CA SER A 198 -10.69 10.53 -4.76
C SER A 198 -9.32 10.35 -5.43
N GLY A 199 -9.07 11.15 -6.47
CA GLY A 199 -7.75 11.32 -7.08
C GLY A 199 -6.90 12.42 -6.43
N THR A 200 -7.52 13.30 -5.65
CA THR A 200 -6.95 14.56 -5.15
C THR A 200 -6.79 14.54 -3.62
N TYR A 201 -6.18 15.60 -3.08
CA TYR A 201 -5.99 15.83 -1.64
C TYR A 201 -6.78 17.07 -1.19
N GLU A 202 -8.04 17.13 -1.60
CA GLU A 202 -8.91 18.27 -1.29
C GLU A 202 -9.22 18.35 0.21
N ALA A 203 -9.36 19.58 0.70
CA ALA A 203 -9.62 19.80 2.11
C ALA A 203 -11.02 19.28 2.51
N LEU A 204 -11.11 18.55 3.62
CA LEU A 204 -12.33 17.93 4.14
C LEU A 204 -12.96 18.75 5.26
N ASN A 205 -14.29 18.75 5.29
CA ASN A 205 -15.11 19.21 6.41
C ASN A 205 -16.11 18.12 6.81
N ALA A 206 -16.54 18.14 8.07
CA ALA A 206 -17.62 17.31 8.57
C ALA A 206 -18.89 18.16 8.71
N THR A 207 -20.03 17.60 8.32
CA THR A 207 -21.34 18.24 8.46
C THR A 207 -22.35 17.25 9.01
N ILE A 208 -23.29 17.75 9.81
CA ILE A 208 -24.44 16.97 10.25
C ILE A 208 -25.54 17.10 9.20
N ASN A 209 -26.01 15.98 8.66
CA ASN A 209 -27.27 15.96 7.92
C ASN A 209 -28.41 15.59 8.88
N PRO A 210 -29.57 16.26 8.77
CA PRO A 210 -30.76 15.93 9.55
C PRO A 210 -31.26 14.51 9.29
#